data_AF-A0A7W5BB17-F1
#
_entry.id   AF-A0A7W5BB17-F1
#
_cell.length_a   1.000
_cell.length_b   1.000
_cell.length_c   1.000
_cell.angle_alpha   90.00
_cell.angle_beta   90.00
_cell.angle_gamma   90.00
#
_symmetry.space_group_name_H-M   'P 1'
#
loop_
_entity.id
_entity.type
_entity.pdbx_description
1 polymer ?
#
loop_
_entity_poly.entity_id
_entity_poly.type
_entity_poly.pdbx_seq_one_letter_code
_entity_poly.pdbx_strand_id
1 'polypeptide(L)' 'MEVRRVIRHFGRNEHLLLIENIPLYHCPHCAADYFSAQTMHEIERIKSQRLTLAVPRSVPIAEFRA' A
#
# COMPACT_ATOMS: atom_id res chain seq x y z
N MET A 1 3.26 -20.91 -2.71
CA MET A 1 3.19 -19.46 -2.99
C MET A 1 1.86 -18.99 -2.43
N GLU A 2 1.89 -18.03 -1.51
CA GLU A 2 0.68 -17.52 -0.85
C GLU A 2 0.48 -16.05 -1.24
N VAL A 3 -0.79 -15.65 -1.43
CA VAL A 3 -1.14 -14.25 -1.71
C VAL A 3 -1.85 -13.68 -0.49
N ARG A 4 -1.24 -12.68 0.14
CA ARG A 4 -1.82 -11.95 1.28
C ARG A 4 -2.31 -10.59 0.81
N ARG A 5 -3.37 -10.08 1.43
CA ARG A 5 -3.86 -8.72 1.19
C ARG A 5 -3.30 -7.82 2.27
N VAL A 6 -2.55 -6.80 1.86
CA VAL A 6 -1.90 -5.86 2.79
C VAL A 6 -2.38 -4.45 2.56
N ILE A 7 -2.22 -3.63 3.59
CA ILE A 7 -2.35 -2.19 3.52
C ILE A 7 -0.94 -1.59 3.46
N ARG A 8 -0.73 -0.59 2.61
CA ARG A 8 0.50 0.22 2.58
C ARG A 8 0.15 1.69 2.66
N HIS A 9 0.94 2.42 3.45
CA HIS A 9 0.89 3.87 3.50
C HIS A 9 1.94 4.45 2.56
N PHE A 10 1.60 5.57 1.94
CA PHE A 10 2.48 6.34 1.07
C PHE A 10 2.40 7.81 1.47
N GLY A 11 3.53 8.52 1.43
CA GLY A 11 3.60 9.90 1.91
C GLY A 11 3.44 10.00 3.43
N ARG A 12 3.25 11.23 3.91
CA ARG A 12 3.08 11.61 5.33
C ARG A 12 2.17 12.85 5.41
N ASN A 13 1.64 13.14 6.59
CA ASN A 13 0.85 14.35 6.89
C ASN A 13 -0.28 14.58 5.87
N GLU A 14 -0.41 15.78 5.29
CA GLU A 14 -1.42 16.15 4.28
C GLU A 14 -1.31 15.35 2.96
N HIS A 15 -0.25 14.57 2.80
CA HIS A 15 -0.02 13.74 1.63
C HIS A 15 -0.13 12.25 1.92
N LEU A 16 -0.59 11.87 3.12
CA LEU A 16 -0.80 10.47 3.46
C LEU A 16 -1.86 9.84 2.55
N LEU A 17 -1.49 8.73 1.94
CA LEU A 17 -2.36 7.87 1.15
C LEU A 17 -2.26 6.44 1.68
N LEU A 18 -3.40 5.88 2.08
CA LEU A 18 -3.52 4.47 2.41
C LEU A 18 -4.12 3.74 1.21
N ILE A 19 -3.42 2.71 0.73
CA ILE A 19 -3.95 1.80 -0.29
C ILE A 19 -4.17 0.45 0.37
N GLU A 20 -5.43 0.02 0.38
CA GLU A 20 -5.86 -1.23 0.98
C GLU A 20 -5.89 -2.37 -0.07
N ASN A 21 -5.96 -3.61 0.41
CA ASN A 21 -6.15 -4.80 -0.43
C ASN A 21 -5.07 -5.02 -1.51
N ILE A 22 -3.84 -4.54 -1.29
CA ILE A 22 -2.73 -4.77 -2.21
C ILE A 22 -2.33 -6.25 -2.13
N PRO A 23 -2.29 -7.00 -3.26
CA PRO A 23 -1.84 -8.38 -3.26
C PRO A 23 -0.32 -8.45 -3.06
N LEU A 24 0.12 -9.11 -1.99
CA LEU A 24 1.51 -9.40 -1.68
C LEU A 24 1.78 -10.89 -1.84
N TYR A 25 2.78 -11.24 -2.65
CA TYR A 25 3.17 -12.61 -2.90
C TYR A 25 4.27 -13.02 -1.92
N HIS A 26 4.03 -14.09 -1.18
CA HIS A 26 5.01 -14.70 -0.30
C HIS A 26 5.62 -15.93 -0.97
N CYS A 27 6.95 -15.93 -1.09
CA CYS A 27 7.70 -17.11 -1.52
C CYS A 27 8.17 -17.91 -0.29
N PRO A 28 7.62 -19.11 -0.04
CA PRO A 28 8.03 -19.91 1.12
C PRO A 28 9.46 -20.45 1.02
N HIS A 29 10.04 -20.48 -0.19
CA HIS A 29 11.39 -21.03 -0.41
C HIS A 29 12.51 -20.05 -0.09
N CYS A 30 12.29 -18.74 -0.31
CA CYS A 30 13.29 -17.70 -0.04
C CYS A 30 12.87 -16.71 1.05
N ALA A 31 11.68 -16.88 1.64
CA ALA A 31 11.08 -15.99 2.63
C ALA A 31 10.91 -14.53 2.15
N ALA A 32 11.00 -14.28 0.85
CA ALA A 32 10.80 -12.96 0.27
C ALA A 32 9.31 -12.69 0.06
N ASP A 33 8.92 -11.47 0.44
CA ASP A 33 7.64 -10.88 0.11
C ASP A 33 7.83 -9.90 -1.06
N TYR A 34 7.04 -10.06 -2.13
CA TYR A 34 7.18 -9.21 -3.31
C TYR A 34 5.82 -8.84 -3.93
N PHE A 35 5.82 -7.73 -4.66
CA PHE A 35 4.70 -7.30 -5.48
C PHE A 35 4.96 -7.70 -6.93
N SER A 36 3.88 -8.05 -7.65
CA SER A 36 3.99 -8.26 -9.09
C SER A 36 4.20 -6.92 -9.83
N ALA A 37 4.73 -6.96 -11.05
CA ALA A 37 4.85 -5.77 -11.90
C ALA A 37 3.50 -5.08 -12.13
N GLN A 38 2.44 -5.86 -12.34
CA GLN A 38 1.07 -5.35 -12.48
C GLN A 38 0.61 -4.62 -11.22
N THR A 39 0.87 -5.20 -10.03
CA THR A 39 0.54 -4.59 -8.75
C THR A 39 1.28 -3.27 -8.55
N MET A 40 2.57 -3.23 -8.89
CA MET A 40 3.37 -2.00 -8.80
C MET A 40 2.85 -0.90 -9.74
N HIS A 41 2.52 -1.24 -10.99
CA HIS A 41 1.95 -0.27 -11.93
C HIS A 41 0.61 0.30 -11.43
N GLU A 42 -0.25 -0.53 -10.84
CA GLU A 42 -1.52 -0.05 -10.29
C GLU A 42 -1.32 0.83 -9.06
N ILE A 43 -0.36 0.52 -8.20
CA ILE A 43 0.03 1.40 -7.08
C ILE A 43 0.46 2.78 -7.61
N GLU A 44 1.30 2.83 -8.64
CA GLU A 44 1.75 4.10 -9.24
C GLU A 44 0.60 4.87 -9.91
N ARG A 45 -0.33 4.17 -10.57
CA ARG A 45 -1.56 4.78 -11.10
C ARG A 45 -2.40 5.40 -9.97
N ILE A 46 -2.60 4.69 -8.87
CA ILE A 46 -3.35 5.20 -7.72
C ILE A 46 -2.64 6.41 -7.09
N LYS A 47 -1.31 6.37 -6.94
CA LYS A 47 -0.52 7.50 -6.42
C LYS A 47 -0.65 8.75 -7.30
N SER A 48 -0.52 8.60 -8.61
CA SER A 48 -0.61 9.72 -9.57
C SER A 48 -2.02 10.30 -9.69
N GLN A 49 -3.05 9.46 -9.55
CA GLN A 49 -4.46 9.86 -9.67
C GLN A 49 -5.16 9.89 -8.30
N ARG A 50 -4.43 10.14 -7.21
CA ARG A 50 -4.97 10.04 -5.84
C ARG A 50 -6.17 10.95 -5.60
N LEU A 51 -6.24 12.12 -6.24
CA LEU A 51 -7.33 13.07 -6.05
C LEU A 51 -8.67 12.58 -6.63
N THR A 52 -8.63 11.68 -7.61
CA THR A 52 -9.83 11.13 -8.26
C THR A 52 -10.17 9.73 -7.78
N LEU A 53 -9.16 8.94 -7.39
CA LEU A 53 -9.34 7.54 -6.99
C LEU A 53 -9.46 7.32 -5.49
N ALA A 54 -8.89 8.20 -4.67
CA ALA A 54 -8.96 8.05 -3.22
C ALA A 54 -10.27 8.62 -2.68
N VAL A 55 -10.89 7.90 -1.75
CA VAL A 55 -12.02 8.42 -0.97
C VAL A 55 -11.45 9.07 0.29
N PRO A 56 -11.68 10.37 0.53
CA PRO A 56 -11.18 11.03 1.72
C PRO A 56 -11.85 10.45 2.97
N ARG A 57 -11.03 10.02 3.94
CA ARG A 57 -11.47 9.49 5.23
C ARG A 57 -10.58 10.04 6.32
N SER A 58 -11.16 10.38 7.47
CA SER A 58 -10.39 10.73 8.67
C SER A 58 -9.83 9.44 9.28
N VAL A 59 -8.50 9.36 9.41
CA VAL A 59 -7.80 8.21 9.98
C VAL A 59 -6.86 8.70 11.07
N PRO A 60 -7.00 8.23 12.32
CA PRO A 60 -6.07 8.58 13.39
C PRO A 60 -4.70 7.95 13.12
N ILE A 61 -3.63 8.73 13.29
CA ILE A 61 -2.24 8.28 13.09
C ILE A 61 -1.49 8.52 14.39
N ALA A 62 -0.79 7.49 14.88
CA ALA A 62 0.10 7.61 16.01
C ALA A 62 1.56 7.67 15.53
N GLU A 63 2.35 8.55 16.14
CA GLU A 63 3.79 8.58 15.97
C GLU A 63 4.44 7.81 17.14
N PHE A 64 5.31 6.86 16.83
CA PHE A 64 6.07 6.14 17.84
C PHE A 64 7.17 7.04 18.42
N ARG A 65 7.16 7.28 19.73
CA ARG A 65 8.20 8.03 20.45
C ARG A 65 8.79 7.10 21.52
N ALA A 66 10.07 6.77 21.38
CA ALA A 66 10.86 5.98 22.33
C ALA A 66 11.89 6.85 23.03
#